data_AF-A0A0G2AP10-F1
#
_entry.id   AF-A0A0G2AP10-F1
#
_cell.length_a   1.000
_cell.length_b   1.000
_cell.length_c   1.000
_cell.angle_alpha   90.00
_cell.angle_beta   90.00
_cell.angle_gamma   90.00
#
_symmetry.space_group_name_H-M   'P 1'
#
loop_
_entity.id
_entity.type
_entity.pdbx_description
1 polymer ?
#
loop_
_entity_poly.entity_id
_entity_poly.type
_entity_poly.pdbx_seq_one_letter_code
_entity_poly.pdbx_strand_id
1 'polypeptide(L)' 'MDGLLGKIQDKIVNPVVGLLFALAALYFVYGVYEFLKSDIGDAEKEKGRQHMLWGVIGMAIMVSVFGILSAVCKTISC' A
#
# COMPACT_ATOMS: atom_id res chain seq x y z
N MET A 1 2.75 -16.02 -24.81
CA MET A 1 1.75 -15.39 -23.92
C MET A 1 0.50 -16.26 -23.88
N ASP A 2 0.46 -17.29 -23.03
CA ASP A 2 -0.73 -18.14 -22.86
C ASP A 2 -1.86 -17.37 -22.16
N GLY A 3 -2.58 -16.60 -22.98
CA GLY A 3 -4.02 -16.30 -23.02
C GLY A 3 -4.79 -15.83 -21.79
N LEU A 4 -4.46 -16.29 -20.59
CA LEU A 4 -5.30 -16.20 -19.40
C LEU A 4 -4.55 -15.63 -18.18
N LEU A 5 -3.33 -16.09 -17.90
CA LEU A 5 -2.58 -15.58 -16.73
C LEU A 5 -2.22 -14.10 -16.87
N GLY A 6 -1.71 -13.70 -18.05
CA GLY A 6 -1.38 -12.30 -18.33
C GLY A 6 -2.61 -11.39 -18.28
N LYS A 7 -3.79 -11.88 -18.72
CA LYS A 7 -5.04 -11.11 -18.65
C LYS A 7 -5.55 -10.95 -17.21
N ILE A 8 -5.41 -11.97 -16.37
CA ILE A 8 -5.79 -11.90 -14.95
C ILE A 8 -4.87 -10.92 -14.20
N GLN A 9 -3.57 -10.99 -14.44
CA GLN A 9 -2.61 -10.07 -13.83
C GLN A 9 -2.88 -8.62 -14.25
N ASP A 10 -3.08 -8.37 -15.54
CA ASP A 10 -3.25 -7.01 -16.06
C ASP A 10 -4.63 -6.41 -15.72
N LYS A 11 -5.70 -7.22 -15.76
CA LYS A 11 -7.08 -6.74 -15.55
C LYS A 11 -7.54 -6.74 -14.09
N ILE A 12 -6.94 -7.56 -13.22
CA ILE A 12 -7.39 -7.69 -11.83
C ILE A 12 -6.30 -7.22 -10.88
N VAL A 13 -5.08 -7.73 -11.02
CA VAL A 13 -4.02 -7.46 -10.04
C VAL A 13 -3.52 -6.03 -10.13
N ASN A 14 -3.17 -5.54 -11.32
CA ASN A 14 -2.67 -4.18 -11.50
C ASN A 14 -3.65 -3.08 -10.99
N PRO A 15 -4.95 -3.11 -11.34
CA PRO A 15 -5.90 -2.12 -10.82
C PRO A 15 -6.17 -2.26 -9.33
N VAL A 16 -6.22 -3.48 -8.77
CA VAL A 16 -6.41 -3.69 -7.32
C VAL A 16 -5.21 -3.19 -6.53
N VAL A 17 -3.99 -3.46 -7.00
CA VAL A 17 -2.76 -2.96 -6.38
C VAL A 17 -2.70 -1.44 -6.43
N GLY A 18 -3.03 -0.83 -7.59
CA GLY A 18 -3.11 0.62 -7.71
C GLY A 18 -4.16 1.24 -6.79
N LEU A 19 -5.33 0.61 -6.65
CA LEU A 19 -6.40 1.06 -5.75
C LEU A 19 -5.96 0.98 -4.28
N LEU A 20 -5.38 -0.14 -3.86
CA LEU A 20 -4.90 -0.31 -2.49
C LEU A 20 -3.73 0.63 -2.18
N PHE A 21 -2.85 0.90 -3.15
CA PHE A 21 -1.77 1.89 -2.99
C PHE A 21 -2.34 3.30 -2.78
N ALA A 22 -3.34 3.69 -3.57
CA ALA A 22 -4.02 4.98 -3.39
C ALA A 22 -4.68 5.09 -2.00
N LEU A 23 -5.36 4.03 -1.55
CA LEU A 23 -5.94 4.00 -0.20
C LEU A 23 -4.89 4.08 0.90
N ALA A 24 -3.78 3.34 0.77
CA ALA A 24 -2.68 3.39 1.73
C ALA A 24 -2.01 4.76 1.78
N ALA A 25 -1.80 5.41 0.62
CA ALA A 25 -1.25 6.76 0.54
C ALA A 25 -2.19 7.78 1.20
N LEU A 26 -3.50 7.68 0.97
CA LEU A 26 -4.50 8.53 1.64
C LEU A 26 -4.48 8.34 3.16
N TYR A 27 -4.39 7.09 3.64
CA TYR A 27 -4.33 6.78 5.06
C TYR A 27 -3.05 7.31 5.71
N PHE A 28 -1.92 7.24 4.99
CA PHE A 28 -0.65 7.80 5.43
C PHE A 28 -0.73 9.34 5.55
N VAL A 29 -1.26 10.02 4.52
CA VAL A 29 -1.43 11.49 4.54
C VAL A 29 -2.39 11.91 5.66
N TYR A 30 -3.47 11.18 5.88
CA TYR A 30 -4.39 11.41 6.99
C TYR A 30 -3.69 11.26 8.35
N GLY A 31 -2.87 10.23 8.52
CA GLY A 31 -2.08 10.03 9.74
C GLY A 31 -1.06 11.14 10.01
N VAL A 32 -0.40 11.64 8.96
CA VAL A 32 0.52 12.80 9.07
C VAL A 32 -0.25 14.07 9.44
N TYR A 33 -1.42 14.30 8.84
CA TYR A 33 -2.28 15.44 9.17
C TYR A 33 -2.77 15.39 10.62
N GLU A 34 -3.22 14.23 11.09
CA GLU A 34 -3.63 14.03 12.49
C GLU A 34 -2.46 14.27 13.45
N PHE A 35 -1.27 13.74 13.13
CA PHE A 35 -0.07 13.96 13.92
C PHE A 35 0.37 15.43 14.00
N LEU A 36 0.27 16.17 12.90
CA LEU A 36 0.57 17.61 12.85
C LEU A 36 -0.46 18.46 13.58
N LYS A 37 -1.73 18.02 13.60
CA LYS A 37 -2.80 18.70 14.33
C LYS A 37 -2.75 18.43 15.85
N SER A 38 -2.11 17.35 16.28
CA SER A 38 -1.94 16.96 17.68
C SER A 38 -0.96 17.88 18.44
N ASP A 39 -1.33 19.15 18.62
CA ASP A 39 -0.54 20.14 19.35
C ASP A 39 -0.88 20.16 20.87
N ILE A 40 -1.94 19.48 21.34
CA ILE A 40 -2.57 19.81 22.64
C ILE A 40 -2.63 18.65 23.68
N GLY A 41 -2.31 17.40 23.34
CA GLY A 41 -2.28 16.33 24.36
C GLY A 41 -1.63 15.01 23.95
N ASP A 42 -0.98 14.34 24.91
CA ASP A 42 -0.24 13.08 24.70
C ASP A 42 -1.07 11.98 24.00
N ALA A 43 -2.38 11.93 24.25
CA ALA A 43 -3.28 10.94 23.65
C ALA A 43 -3.49 11.13 22.13
N GLU A 44 -3.55 12.38 21.64
CA GLU A 44 -3.72 12.65 20.20
C GLU A 44 -2.41 12.45 19.44
N LYS A 45 -1.26 12.67 20.10
CA LYS A 45 0.06 12.32 19.54
C LYS A 45 0.21 10.81 19.36
N GLU A 46 -0.25 10.02 20.31
CA GLU A 46 -0.18 8.57 20.23
C GLU A 46 -1.04 8.01 19.09
N LYS A 47 -2.25 8.55 18.89
CA LYS A 47 -3.11 8.22 17.74
C LYS A 47 -2.49 8.57 16.39
N GLY A 48 -1.99 9.80 16.24
CA GLY A 48 -1.29 10.21 15.01
C GLY A 48 -0.09 9.32 14.70
N ARG A 49 0.66 8.90 15.73
CA ARG A 49 1.78 7.96 15.59
C ARG A 49 1.34 6.57 15.13
N GLN A 50 0.21 6.06 15.65
CA GLN A 50 -0.36 4.80 15.19
C GLN A 50 -0.82 4.88 13.73
N HIS A 51 -1.48 5.96 13.32
CA HIS A 51 -1.90 6.14 11.92
C HIS A 51 -0.72 6.24 10.95
N MET A 52 0.36 6.94 11.32
CA MET A 52 1.61 6.92 10.55
C MET A 52 2.21 5.52 10.45
N LEU A 53 2.24 4.76 11.55
CA LEU A 53 2.77 3.39 11.56
C LEU A 53 1.97 2.47 10.63
N TRP A 54 0.64 2.55 10.66
CA TRP A 54 -0.24 1.82 9.74
C TRP A 54 0.01 2.20 8.28
N GLY A 55 0.25 3.49 7.98
CA GLY A 55 0.63 3.93 6.64
C GLY A 55 1.97 3.35 6.19
N VAL A 56 2.99 3.32 7.06
CA VAL A 56 4.31 2.72 6.76
C VAL A 56 4.20 1.21 6.54
N ILE A 57 3.43 0.51 7.36
CA ILE A 57 3.14 -0.93 7.17
C ILE A 57 2.45 -1.14 5.82
N GLY A 58 1.48 -0.29 5.46
CA GLY A 58 0.83 -0.30 4.15
C GLY A 58 1.84 -0.18 3.00
N MET A 59 2.78 0.76 3.08
CA MET A 59 3.83 0.92 2.07
C MET A 59 4.76 -0.29 1.99
N ALA A 60 5.14 -0.88 3.13
CA ALA A 60 5.98 -2.08 3.16
C ALA A 60 5.29 -3.29 2.49
N ILE A 61 3.97 -3.43 2.69
CA ILE A 61 3.17 -4.46 2.01
C ILE A 61 3.16 -4.21 0.49
N MET A 62 2.99 -2.97 0.04
CA MET A 62 3.00 -2.63 -1.39
C MET A 62 4.32 -3.02 -2.07
N VAL A 63 5.45 -2.71 -1.44
CA VAL A 63 6.79 -3.10 -1.94
C VAL A 63 6.92 -4.63 -2.00
N SER A 64 6.40 -5.32 -0.98
CA SER A 64 6.40 -6.79 -0.94
C SER A 64 5.56 -7.38 -2.07
N VAL A 65 4.39 -6.82 -2.35
CA VAL A 65 3.53 -7.25 -3.47
C VAL A 65 4.23 -7.03 -4.81
N PHE A 66 4.85 -5.86 -5.05
CA PHE A 66 5.63 -5.63 -6.28
C PHE A 66 6.79 -6.62 -6.46
N GLY A 67 7.47 -6.97 -5.37
CA GLY A 67 8.52 -7.99 -5.36
C GLY A 67 7.98 -9.37 -5.72
N ILE A 68 6.84 -9.76 -5.16
CA ILE A 68 6.17 -11.03 -5.46
C ILE A 68 5.69 -11.04 -6.91
N LEU A 69 5.06 -9.97 -7.40
CA LEU A 69 4.62 -9.87 -8.80
C LEU A 69 5.80 -9.97 -9.77
N SER A 70 6.93 -9.34 -9.45
CA SER A 70 8.15 -9.45 -10.26
C SER A 70 8.73 -10.86 -10.24
N ALA A 71 8.75 -11.52 -9.06
CA ALA A 71 9.24 -12.89 -8.92
C ALA A 71 8.35 -13.92 -9.62
N VAL A 72 7.03 -13.71 -9.57
CA VAL A 72 6.02 -14.49 -10.27
C VAL A 72 6.14 -14.26 -11.78
N CYS A 73 6.22 -13.02 -12.26
CA CYS A 73 6.50 -12.73 -13.68
C CYS A 73 7.77 -13.41 -14.18
N LYS A 74 8.85 -13.37 -13.39
CA LYS A 74 10.14 -13.95 -13.75
C LYS A 74 10.12 -15.48 -13.80
N THR A 75 9.37 -16.11 -12.89
CA THR A 75 9.18 -17.57 -12.87
C THR A 75 8.30 -18.05 -14.01
N ILE A 76 7.22 -17.32 -14.30
CA ILE A 76 6.21 -17.73 -15.29
C ILE A 76 6.50 -17.14 -16.68
N SER A 77 7.69 -16.53 -16.89
CA SER A 77 8.14 -15.97 -18.17
C SER A 77 7.07 -15.08 -18.83
N CYS A 78 6.56 -14.12 -18.05
CA CYS A 78 5.66 -13.10 -18.55
C CYS A 78 6.36 -12.18 -19.58
#